data_AF-A0A8I2G4Q1-F1
#
_entry.id   AF-A0A8I2G4Q1-F1
#
_cell.length_a   1.000
_cell.length_b   1.000
_cell.length_c   1.000
_cell.angle_alpha   90.00
_cell.angle_beta   90.00
_cell.angle_gamma   90.00
#
_symmetry.space_group_name_H-M   'P 1'
#
loop_
_entity.id
_entity.type
_entity.pdbx_description
1 polymer ?
#
loop_
_entity_poly.entity_id
_entity_poly.type
_entity_poly.pdbx_seq_one_letter_code
_entity_poly.pdbx_strand_id
1 'polypeptide(L)'
;MKDNKALYQLAVAASQRAKEKDYWLNKLSGEWKKSCFPHDYYHTNAGNRQLEVEVFEFSHKLSSRLIQLSRGSDSRLHIVLVAGLNALLHRYMCMSIFTHSDREPEANRKIFAGGTDIVVGTPILKSGKEANLINTLLVLRNPVNSGMTFKELVLETRQTVAEAIENMNYPLEVLIRQLNLPLSSEDDFPLFDIA
;
A
#
# COMPACT_ATOMS: atom_id res chain seq x y z
N MET A 1 28.26 -7.68 -10.27
CA MET A 1 28.48 -9.10 -9.88
C MET A 1 27.76 -9.49 -8.56
N LYS A 2 27.48 -8.54 -7.64
CA LYS A 2 26.67 -8.81 -6.43
C LYS A 2 25.17 -9.04 -6.72
N ASP A 3 24.60 -8.35 -7.71
CA ASP A 3 23.15 -8.40 -7.99
C ASP A 3 22.64 -9.77 -8.45
N ASN A 4 23.46 -10.52 -9.20
CA ASN A 4 23.01 -11.80 -9.76
C ASN A 4 22.86 -12.90 -8.69
N LYS A 5 23.65 -12.82 -7.60
CA LYS A 5 23.57 -13.78 -6.48
C LYS A 5 22.33 -13.52 -5.61
N ALA A 6 22.01 -12.25 -5.36
CA ALA A 6 20.81 -11.86 -4.61
C ALA A 6 19.54 -12.25 -5.38
N LEU A 7 19.49 -11.95 -6.68
CA LEU A 7 18.38 -12.35 -7.55
C LEU A 7 18.18 -13.87 -7.60
N TYR A 8 19.27 -14.64 -7.68
CA TYR A 8 19.18 -16.09 -7.64
C TYR A 8 18.61 -16.60 -6.31
N GLN A 9 19.03 -16.02 -5.18
CA GLN A 9 18.48 -16.37 -3.86
C GLN A 9 17.00 -16.04 -3.75
N LEU A 10 16.55 -14.89 -4.26
CA LEU A 10 15.14 -14.53 -4.31
C LEU A 10 14.34 -15.47 -5.23
N ALA A 11 14.88 -15.87 -6.38
CA ALA A 11 14.22 -16.82 -7.27
C ALA A 11 14.04 -18.20 -6.61
N VAL A 12 15.06 -18.71 -5.90
CA VAL A 12 14.96 -19.96 -5.13
C VAL A 12 13.96 -19.82 -3.98
N ALA A 13 13.97 -18.69 -3.28
CA ALA A 13 13.00 -18.40 -2.23
C ALA A 13 11.55 -18.35 -2.77
N ALA A 14 11.34 -17.76 -3.94
CA ALA A 14 10.04 -17.70 -4.61
C ALA A 14 9.58 -19.08 -5.08
N SER A 15 10.47 -19.93 -5.61
CA SER A 15 10.10 -21.28 -6.08
C SER A 15 9.63 -22.20 -4.96
N GLN A 16 10.03 -21.95 -3.72
CA GLN A 16 9.60 -22.71 -2.53
C GLN A 16 8.26 -22.24 -1.96
N ARG A 17 7.67 -21.15 -2.48
CA ARG A 17 6.52 -20.42 -1.92
C ARG A 17 5.37 -20.31 -2.93
N ALA A 18 4.93 -21.46 -3.43
CA ALA A 18 3.89 -21.51 -4.46
C ALA A 18 2.54 -20.96 -3.98
N LYS A 19 2.17 -21.21 -2.71
CA LYS A 19 0.90 -20.72 -2.16
C LYS A 19 0.88 -19.20 -2.03
N GLU A 20 1.96 -18.63 -1.50
CA GLU A 20 2.08 -17.18 -1.33
C GLU A 20 2.16 -16.49 -2.70
N LYS A 21 2.83 -17.11 -3.68
CA LYS A 21 2.81 -16.66 -5.07
C LYS A 21 1.39 -16.54 -5.60
N ASP A 22 0.60 -17.60 -5.49
CA ASP A 22 -0.75 -17.64 -6.03
C ASP A 22 -1.65 -16.62 -5.32
N TYR A 23 -1.51 -16.47 -3.99
CA TYR A 23 -2.17 -15.40 -3.25
C TYR A 23 -1.85 -14.02 -3.83
N TRP A 24 -0.57 -13.68 -3.99
CA TRP A 24 -0.17 -12.36 -4.44
C TRP A 24 -0.53 -12.07 -5.89
N LEU A 25 -0.37 -13.04 -6.78
CA LEU A 25 -0.80 -12.89 -8.17
C LEU A 25 -2.30 -12.65 -8.26
N ASN A 26 -3.11 -13.35 -7.44
CA ASN A 26 -4.55 -13.10 -7.39
C ASN A 26 -4.88 -11.75 -6.75
N LYS A 27 -4.30 -11.44 -5.58
CA LYS A 27 -4.56 -10.20 -4.82
C LYS A 27 -4.16 -8.94 -5.61
N LEU A 28 -3.12 -8.98 -6.43
CA LEU A 28 -2.64 -7.85 -7.24
C LEU A 28 -3.01 -7.96 -8.74
N SER A 29 -3.84 -8.93 -9.12
CA SER A 29 -4.38 -9.05 -10.48
C SER A 29 -5.44 -7.99 -10.80
N GLY A 30 -5.79 -7.88 -12.07
CA GLY A 30 -6.81 -6.96 -12.57
C GLY A 30 -6.29 -5.54 -12.75
N GLU A 31 -7.19 -4.65 -13.15
CA GLU A 31 -6.89 -3.24 -13.34
C GLU A 31 -6.94 -2.53 -11.98
N TRP A 32 -5.85 -1.90 -11.59
CA TRP A 32 -5.80 -1.01 -10.45
C TRP A 32 -4.93 0.19 -10.78
N LYS A 33 -5.25 1.33 -10.17
CA LYS A 33 -4.46 2.56 -10.29
C LYS A 33 -3.64 2.73 -9.02
N LYS A 34 -2.35 3.04 -9.18
CA LYS A 34 -1.46 3.38 -8.07
C LYS A 34 -2.12 4.44 -7.19
N SER A 35 -2.24 4.17 -5.90
CA SER A 35 -2.83 5.12 -4.96
C SER A 35 -1.83 6.23 -4.64
N CYS A 36 -2.28 7.47 -4.81
CA CYS A 36 -1.49 8.67 -4.58
C CYS A 36 -2.37 9.77 -3.97
N PHE A 37 -1.74 10.74 -3.32
CA PHE A 37 -2.39 12.02 -3.05
C PHE A 37 -2.37 12.87 -4.33
N PRO A 38 -3.36 13.75 -4.54
CA PRO A 38 -3.28 14.76 -5.58
C PRO A 38 -2.01 15.60 -5.38
N HIS A 39 -1.26 15.78 -6.46
CA HIS A 39 -0.03 16.57 -6.45
C HIS A 39 -0.27 17.87 -7.22
N ASP A 40 0.25 18.98 -6.70
CA ASP A 40 0.13 20.28 -7.37
C ASP A 40 0.97 20.34 -8.66
N TYR A 41 2.05 19.56 -8.74
CA TYR A 41 2.96 19.52 -9.89
C TYR A 41 3.37 18.08 -10.22
N TYR A 42 3.41 17.74 -11.52
CA TYR A 42 4.02 16.50 -11.98
C TYR A 42 5.54 16.61 -11.91
N HIS A 43 6.18 15.74 -11.14
CA HIS A 43 7.64 15.66 -11.07
C HIS A 43 8.20 15.19 -12.42
N THR A 44 8.90 16.07 -13.14
CA THR A 44 9.55 15.76 -14.43
C THR A 44 11.06 15.62 -14.34
N ASN A 45 11.68 15.97 -13.20
CA ASN A 45 13.14 15.94 -13.03
C ASN A 45 13.55 15.16 -11.78
N ALA A 46 14.17 14.00 -11.99
CA ALA A 46 14.67 13.09 -10.95
C ALA A 46 15.87 13.64 -10.14
N GLY A 47 16.43 14.80 -10.50
CA GLY A 47 17.73 15.25 -9.99
C GLY A 47 17.73 16.20 -8.79
N ASN A 48 16.57 16.73 -8.35
CA ASN A 48 16.54 17.77 -7.31
C ASN A 48 15.33 17.60 -6.36
N ARG A 49 15.29 16.46 -5.64
CA ARG A 49 14.25 16.15 -4.68
C ARG A 49 14.54 16.85 -3.35
N GLN A 50 13.70 17.81 -2.99
CA GLN A 50 13.69 18.40 -1.65
C GLN A 50 12.62 17.68 -0.83
N LEU A 51 13.00 17.12 0.32
CA LEU A 51 12.08 16.50 1.26
C LEU A 51 11.84 17.47 2.41
N GLU A 52 10.58 17.68 2.75
CA GLU A 52 10.15 18.42 3.92
C GLU A 52 9.23 17.52 4.75
N VAL A 53 9.29 17.66 6.08
CA VAL A 53 8.51 16.85 7.01
C VAL A 53 7.60 17.77 7.78
N GLU A 54 6.30 17.59 7.57
CA GLU A 54 5.26 18.24 8.36
C GLU A 54 4.77 17.30 9.45
N VAL A 55 4.80 17.77 10.69
CA VAL A 55 4.39 16.99 11.86
C VAL A 55 2.95 17.32 12.21
N PHE A 56 2.10 16.29 12.20
CA PHE A 56 0.70 16.40 12.59
C PHE A 56 0.43 15.63 13.88
N GLU A 57 -0.16 16.30 14.87
CA GLU A 57 -0.52 15.70 16.15
C GLU A 57 -2.03 15.52 16.32
N PHE A 58 -2.45 14.31 16.66
CA PHE A 58 -3.83 14.07 17.06
C PHE A 58 -4.11 14.63 18.46
N SER A 59 -5.24 15.30 18.63
CA SER A 59 -5.68 15.78 19.95
C SER A 59 -5.70 14.64 20.98
N HIS A 60 -5.37 14.94 22.24
CA HIS A 60 -5.36 13.96 23.34
C HIS A 60 -6.68 13.17 23.43
N LYS A 61 -7.82 13.84 23.23
CA LYS A 61 -9.15 13.21 23.22
C LYS A 61 -9.29 12.15 22.12
N LEU A 62 -8.81 12.44 20.91
CA LEU A 62 -8.86 11.51 19.79
C LEU A 62 -7.89 10.35 20.00
N SER A 63 -6.64 10.63 20.38
CA SER A 63 -5.62 9.61 20.65
C SER A 63 -6.09 8.63 21.73
N SER A 64 -6.65 9.14 22.83
CA SER A 64 -7.23 8.30 23.89
C SER A 64 -8.34 7.39 23.38
N ARG A 65 -9.23 7.91 22.51
CA ARG A 65 -10.32 7.12 21.91
C ARG A 65 -9.79 6.04 20.95
N LEU A 66 -8.76 6.34 20.17
CA LEU A 66 -8.13 5.37 19.26
C LEU A 66 -7.43 4.24 20.05
N ILE A 67 -6.74 4.57 21.13
CA ILE A 67 -6.10 3.60 22.04
C ILE A 67 -7.16 2.73 22.74
N GLN A 68 -8.29 3.31 23.16
CA GLN A 68 -9.40 2.56 23.74
C GLN A 68 -10.07 1.63 22.72
N LEU A 69 -10.31 2.12 21.48
CA LEU A 69 -10.85 1.32 20.37
C LEU A 69 -9.97 0.12 20.04
N SER A 70 -8.65 0.33 20.04
CA SER A 70 -7.66 -0.73 19.84
C SER A 70 -7.40 -1.56 21.10
N ARG A 71 -8.07 -1.27 22.23
CA ARG A 71 -7.88 -1.93 23.54
C ARG A 71 -6.38 -2.05 23.88
N GLY A 72 -5.62 -0.98 23.67
CA GLY A 72 -4.19 -0.90 23.94
C GLY A 72 -3.29 -1.84 23.12
N SER A 73 -3.75 -2.33 21.97
CA SER A 73 -2.96 -3.21 21.09
C SER A 73 -2.46 -2.46 19.87
N ASP A 74 -1.14 -2.45 19.67
CA ASP A 74 -0.49 -1.78 18.55
C ASP A 74 -0.95 -2.30 17.19
N SER A 75 -1.15 -3.62 17.05
CA SER A 75 -1.65 -4.20 15.80
C SER A 75 -3.08 -3.76 15.49
N ARG A 76 -3.95 -3.67 16.51
CA ARG A 76 -5.32 -3.14 16.34
C ARG A 76 -5.30 -1.64 16.05
N LEU A 77 -4.42 -0.88 16.69
CA LEU A 77 -4.25 0.55 16.41
C LEU A 77 -3.79 0.77 14.98
N HIS A 78 -2.80 0.00 14.53
CA HIS A 78 -2.29 0.01 13.16
C HIS A 78 -3.42 -0.23 12.15
N ILE A 79 -4.24 -1.27 12.34
CA ILE A 79 -5.40 -1.55 11.47
C ILE A 79 -6.37 -0.36 11.40
N VAL A 80 -6.67 0.27 12.54
CA VAL A 80 -7.59 1.43 12.58
C VAL A 80 -6.99 2.63 11.84
N LEU A 81 -5.69 2.88 11.98
CA LEU A 81 -5.00 3.97 11.29
C LEU A 81 -4.90 3.73 9.79
N VAL A 82 -4.57 2.51 9.35
CA VAL A 82 -4.57 2.13 7.93
C VAL A 82 -5.96 2.28 7.32
N ALA A 83 -7.01 1.85 8.02
CA ALA A 83 -8.38 2.06 7.58
C ALA A 83 -8.72 3.56 7.44
N GLY A 84 -8.25 4.40 8.38
CA GLY A 84 -8.36 5.85 8.30
C GLY A 84 -7.66 6.45 7.09
N LEU A 85 -6.42 6.00 6.82
CA LEU A 85 -5.64 6.42 5.64
C LEU A 85 -6.34 5.99 4.34
N ASN A 86 -6.85 4.76 4.26
CA ASN A 86 -7.59 4.27 3.10
C ASN A 86 -8.83 5.13 2.82
N ALA A 87 -9.58 5.50 3.87
CA ALA A 87 -10.73 6.38 3.73
C ALA A 87 -10.34 7.79 3.26
N LEU A 88 -9.22 8.32 3.78
CA LEU A 88 -8.68 9.62 3.38
C LEU A 88 -8.28 9.61 1.90
N LEU A 89 -7.53 8.60 1.47
CA LEU A 89 -7.07 8.45 0.10
C LEU A 89 -8.23 8.29 -0.87
N HIS A 90 -9.18 7.41 -0.57
CA HIS A 90 -10.40 7.28 -1.37
C HIS A 90 -11.11 8.63 -1.53
N ARG A 91 -11.23 9.43 -0.47
CA ARG A 91 -11.86 10.76 -0.54
C ARG A 91 -11.09 11.72 -1.46
N TYR A 92 -9.77 11.80 -1.34
CA TYR A 92 -8.96 12.69 -2.18
C TYR A 92 -8.93 12.24 -3.65
N MET A 93 -8.80 10.94 -3.88
CA MET A 93 -8.79 10.36 -5.22
C MET A 93 -10.14 10.58 -5.92
N CYS A 94 -11.25 10.43 -5.18
CA CYS A 94 -12.58 10.74 -5.71
C CYS A 94 -12.80 12.24 -5.98
N MET A 95 -12.19 13.14 -5.20
CA MET A 95 -12.27 14.60 -5.43
C MET A 95 -11.42 15.07 -6.62
N SER A 96 -10.26 14.45 -6.85
CA SER A 96 -9.34 14.77 -7.95
C SER A 96 -9.99 14.59 -9.34
N ILE A 97 -10.98 13.71 -9.45
CA ILE A 97 -11.69 13.41 -10.71
C ILE A 97 -12.51 14.61 -11.20
N PHE A 98 -13.01 15.45 -10.28
CA PHE A 98 -13.94 16.53 -10.62
C PHE A 98 -13.24 17.84 -10.99
N THR A 99 -11.95 17.99 -10.69
CA THR A 99 -11.23 19.26 -10.84
C THR A 99 -10.33 19.32 -12.07
N HIS A 100 -9.95 18.18 -12.68
CA HIS A 100 -8.98 18.14 -13.79
C HIS A 100 -9.54 17.43 -15.04
N SER A 101 -10.78 17.76 -15.44
CA SER A 101 -11.45 17.16 -16.61
C SER A 101 -10.68 17.32 -17.92
N ASP A 102 -9.80 18.31 -18.01
CA ASP A 102 -9.16 18.71 -19.28
C ASP A 102 -7.69 18.24 -19.40
N ARG A 103 -7.13 17.62 -18.35
CA ARG A 103 -5.70 17.23 -18.30
C ARG A 103 -5.43 15.78 -17.90
N GLU A 104 -6.41 15.07 -17.36
CA GLU A 104 -6.28 13.64 -17.09
C GLU A 104 -6.61 12.81 -18.34
N PRO A 105 -5.78 11.82 -18.73
CA PRO A 105 -6.11 10.89 -19.82
C PRO A 105 -7.46 10.22 -19.58
N GLU A 106 -8.28 10.10 -20.63
CA GLU A 106 -9.65 9.58 -20.59
C GLU A 106 -9.79 8.21 -19.89
N ALA A 107 -8.71 7.40 -19.93
CA ALA A 107 -8.58 6.13 -19.23
C ALA A 107 -8.76 6.23 -17.69
N ASN A 108 -8.35 7.35 -17.09
CA ASN A 108 -8.48 7.55 -15.64
C ASN A 108 -9.91 7.85 -15.20
N ARG A 109 -10.78 8.36 -16.09
CA ARG A 109 -12.13 8.82 -15.71
C ARG A 109 -13.13 7.69 -15.43
N LYS A 110 -12.89 6.51 -15.99
CA LYS A 110 -13.83 5.37 -15.96
C LYS A 110 -13.63 4.44 -14.75
N ILE A 111 -12.43 4.46 -14.14
CA ILE A 111 -12.02 3.53 -13.07
C ILE A 111 -12.68 3.85 -11.73
N PHE A 112 -13.01 5.12 -11.47
CA PHE A 112 -13.44 5.58 -10.14
C PHE A 112 -14.95 5.50 -9.88
N ALA A 113 -15.76 5.11 -10.86
CA ALA A 113 -17.22 5.13 -10.74
C ALA A 113 -17.82 3.94 -9.97
N GLY A 114 -17.02 2.93 -9.61
CA GLY A 114 -17.51 1.64 -9.06
C GLY A 114 -16.88 1.18 -7.73
N GLY A 115 -16.02 2.00 -7.11
CA GLY A 115 -15.17 1.61 -5.98
C GLY A 115 -13.69 1.74 -6.34
N THR A 116 -12.85 2.08 -5.37
CA THR A 116 -11.41 2.23 -5.57
C THR A 116 -10.67 1.21 -4.74
N ASP A 117 -9.81 0.43 -5.37
CA ASP A 117 -8.80 -0.31 -4.64
C ASP A 117 -7.71 0.66 -4.18
N ILE A 118 -7.57 0.79 -2.87
CA ILE A 118 -6.49 1.56 -2.27
C ILE A 118 -5.34 0.61 -1.94
N VAL A 119 -4.17 0.88 -2.53
CA VAL A 119 -2.93 0.14 -2.29
C VAL A 119 -1.99 1.02 -1.49
N VAL A 120 -1.60 0.57 -0.31
CA VAL A 120 -0.62 1.25 0.55
C VAL A 120 0.46 0.28 1.00
N GLY A 121 1.65 0.80 1.28
CA GLY A 121 2.69 0.10 1.99
C GLY A 121 2.50 0.18 3.51
N THR A 122 3.11 -0.74 4.23
CA THR A 122 3.38 -0.60 5.66
C THR A 122 4.72 -1.26 5.99
N PRO A 123 5.57 -0.64 6.83
CA PRO A 123 6.80 -1.30 7.27
C PRO A 123 6.47 -2.56 8.08
N ILE A 124 7.20 -3.63 7.83
CA ILE A 124 7.07 -4.85 8.63
C ILE A 124 7.67 -4.59 10.02
N LEU A 125 6.83 -4.63 11.06
CA LEU A 125 7.24 -4.47 12.45
C LEU A 125 8.10 -5.65 12.90
N LYS A 126 9.41 -5.41 13.06
CA LYS A 126 10.38 -6.44 13.47
C LYS A 126 10.16 -6.86 14.92
N SER A 127 9.66 -8.06 15.14
CA SER A 127 9.59 -8.66 16.48
C SER A 127 10.84 -9.50 16.77
N GLY A 128 11.92 -8.85 17.24
CA GLY A 128 13.04 -9.41 18.02
C GLY A 128 13.88 -10.60 17.49
N LYS A 129 13.41 -11.43 16.54
CA LYS A 129 14.08 -12.66 16.06
C LYS A 129 14.13 -12.79 14.54
N GLU A 130 13.53 -11.89 13.77
CA GLU A 130 13.47 -11.97 12.31
C GLU A 130 14.65 -11.21 11.67
N ALA A 131 15.85 -11.79 11.78
CA ALA A 131 17.07 -11.16 11.27
C ALA A 131 17.17 -11.13 9.73
N ASN A 132 16.34 -11.90 9.01
CA ASN A 132 16.41 -12.05 7.55
C ASN A 132 15.02 -12.01 6.90
N LEU A 133 14.30 -10.91 7.07
CA LEU A 133 13.08 -10.67 6.30
C LEU A 133 13.44 -10.46 4.82
N ILE A 134 12.74 -11.19 3.95
CA ILE A 134 12.89 -11.06 2.49
C ILE A 134 12.40 -9.69 2.02
N ASN A 135 11.34 -9.18 2.66
CA ASN A 135 10.75 -7.88 2.37
C ASN A 135 10.89 -6.94 3.57
N THR A 136 11.05 -5.64 3.32
CA THR A 136 11.03 -4.60 4.36
C THR A 136 9.67 -3.91 4.47
N LEU A 137 8.86 -4.01 3.41
CA LEU A 137 7.53 -3.43 3.28
C LEU A 137 6.50 -4.52 2.98
N LEU A 138 5.29 -4.32 3.48
CA LEU A 138 4.14 -5.15 3.19
C LEU A 138 3.12 -4.33 2.38
N VAL A 139 2.60 -4.93 1.30
CA VAL A 139 1.62 -4.29 0.42
C VAL A 139 0.21 -4.61 0.95
N LEU A 140 -0.63 -3.60 1.11
CA LEU A 140 -2.02 -3.74 1.53
C LEU A 140 -2.94 -3.17 0.45
N ARG A 141 -3.59 -4.04 -0.33
CA ARG A 141 -4.67 -3.66 -1.27
C ARG A 141 -6.02 -3.84 -0.59
N ASN A 142 -6.70 -2.74 -0.32
CA ASN A 142 -8.01 -2.71 0.32
C ASN A 142 -9.06 -2.19 -0.65
N PRO A 143 -10.14 -2.93 -0.91
CA PRO A 143 -11.28 -2.39 -1.65
C PRO A 143 -12.00 -1.36 -0.78
N VAL A 144 -12.19 -0.15 -1.32
CA VAL A 144 -12.96 0.92 -0.66
C VAL A 144 -14.10 1.33 -1.58
N ASN A 145 -15.32 1.26 -1.06
CA ASN A 145 -16.50 1.75 -1.77
C ASN A 145 -17.21 2.86 -0.96
N SER A 146 -17.99 3.70 -1.64
CA SER A 146 -18.68 4.83 -1.03
C SER A 146 -19.83 4.44 -0.10
N GLY A 147 -20.32 3.19 -0.18
CA GLY A 147 -21.40 2.66 0.66
C GLY A 147 -20.92 2.04 1.99
N MET A 148 -19.62 1.76 2.12
CA MET A 148 -19.05 1.14 3.32
C MET A 148 -19.11 2.09 4.52
N THR A 149 -19.58 1.56 5.64
CA THR A 149 -19.36 2.17 6.95
C THR A 149 -17.88 2.07 7.33
N PHE A 150 -17.41 2.99 8.18
CA PHE A 150 -16.05 2.92 8.69
C PHE A 150 -15.76 1.61 9.44
N LYS A 151 -16.76 1.02 10.09
CA LYS A 151 -16.63 -0.28 10.76
C LYS A 151 -16.35 -1.40 9.77
N GLU A 152 -17.04 -1.43 8.64
CA GLU A 152 -16.79 -2.41 7.58
C GLU A 152 -15.39 -2.24 7.01
N LEU A 153 -14.96 -1.00 6.75
CA LEU A 153 -13.60 -0.72 6.28
C LEU A 153 -12.53 -1.20 7.27
N VAL A 154 -12.72 -1.03 8.58
CA VAL A 154 -11.80 -1.54 9.61
C VAL A 154 -11.75 -3.08 9.60
N LEU A 155 -12.90 -3.75 9.41
CA LEU A 155 -12.95 -5.21 9.35
C LEU A 155 -12.28 -5.75 8.08
N GLU A 156 -12.49 -5.09 6.94
CA GLU A 156 -11.83 -5.41 5.67
C GLU A 156 -10.32 -5.20 5.77
N THR A 157 -9.90 -4.08 6.35
CA THR A 157 -8.48 -3.76 6.56
C THR A 157 -7.83 -4.80 7.48
N ARG A 158 -8.53 -5.23 8.54
CA ARG A 158 -8.03 -6.31 9.42
C ARG A 158 -7.78 -7.60 8.64
N GLN A 159 -8.72 -7.98 7.77
CA GLN A 159 -8.61 -9.19 6.97
C GLN A 159 -7.43 -9.09 6.00
N THR A 160 -7.31 -7.97 5.28
CA THR A 160 -6.19 -7.72 4.35
C THR A 160 -4.84 -7.72 5.07
N VAL A 161 -4.73 -7.12 6.26
CA VAL A 161 -3.49 -7.14 7.05
C VAL A 161 -3.13 -8.56 7.48
N ALA A 162 -4.10 -9.36 7.94
CA ALA A 162 -3.86 -10.74 8.35
C ALA A 162 -3.36 -11.60 7.19
N GLU A 163 -4.04 -11.55 6.04
CA GLU A 163 -3.64 -12.27 4.84
C GLU A 163 -2.26 -11.83 4.34
N ALA A 164 -1.98 -10.52 4.34
CA ALA A 164 -0.70 -10.00 3.90
C ALA A 164 0.44 -10.51 4.81
N ILE A 165 0.23 -10.53 6.13
CA ILE A 165 1.20 -11.10 7.08
C ILE A 165 1.41 -12.60 6.81
N GLU A 166 0.36 -13.38 6.59
CA GLU A 166 0.47 -14.81 6.29
C GLU A 166 1.31 -15.08 5.02
N ASN A 167 1.29 -14.15 4.05
CA ASN A 167 1.97 -14.28 2.77
C ASN A 167 3.22 -13.38 2.65
N MET A 168 3.68 -12.76 3.73
CA MET A 168 4.72 -11.71 3.74
C MET A 168 6.10 -12.18 3.25
N ASN A 169 6.34 -13.49 3.23
CA ASN A 169 7.63 -14.08 2.90
C ASN A 169 7.84 -14.30 1.39
N TYR A 170 6.86 -13.98 0.54
CA TYR A 170 7.06 -14.03 -0.91
C TYR A 170 7.89 -12.83 -1.38
N PRO A 171 8.99 -13.02 -2.13
CA PRO A 171 9.84 -11.90 -2.57
C PRO A 171 9.09 -10.86 -3.42
N LEU A 172 8.97 -9.64 -2.88
CA LEU A 172 8.24 -8.55 -3.53
C LEU A 172 8.89 -8.13 -4.86
N GLU A 173 10.23 -8.17 -4.95
CA GLU A 173 10.95 -7.89 -6.19
C GLU A 173 10.59 -8.91 -7.29
N VAL A 174 10.45 -10.19 -6.94
CA VAL A 174 10.05 -11.24 -7.90
C VAL A 174 8.60 -11.04 -8.33
N LEU A 175 7.73 -10.66 -7.40
CA LEU A 175 6.32 -10.35 -7.67
C LEU A 175 6.16 -9.20 -8.68
N ILE A 176 6.87 -8.09 -8.47
CA ILE A 176 6.87 -6.92 -9.36
C ILE A 176 7.24 -7.32 -10.79
N ARG A 177 8.29 -8.14 -10.96
CA ARG A 177 8.72 -8.65 -12.26
C ARG A 177 7.66 -9.55 -12.91
N GLN A 178 7.02 -10.42 -12.13
CA GLN A 178 5.96 -11.32 -12.62
C GLN A 178 4.70 -10.57 -13.07
N LEU A 179 4.40 -9.44 -12.43
CA LEU A 179 3.31 -8.54 -12.82
C LEU A 179 3.68 -7.61 -13.98
N ASN A 180 4.91 -7.71 -14.53
CA ASN A 180 5.44 -6.83 -15.56
C ASN A 180 5.36 -5.33 -15.20
N LEU A 181 5.45 -5.02 -13.91
CA LEU A 181 5.47 -3.63 -13.44
C LEU A 181 6.86 -3.01 -13.67
N PRO A 182 6.95 -1.70 -13.93
CA PRO A 182 8.23 -1.04 -14.10
C PRO A 182 9.08 -1.24 -12.85
N LEU A 183 10.33 -1.67 -13.06
CA LEU A 183 11.30 -1.72 -11.98
C LEU A 183 11.56 -0.29 -11.52
N SER A 184 11.19 -0.03 -10.29
CA SER A 184 11.29 1.26 -9.63
C SER A 184 12.74 1.74 -9.52
N SER A 185 12.96 3.03 -9.75
CA SER A 185 14.10 3.72 -9.13
C SER A 185 13.95 3.69 -7.60
N GLU A 186 15.01 3.92 -6.81
CA GLU A 186 14.95 3.88 -5.34
C GLU A 186 13.81 4.73 -4.72
N ASP A 187 13.28 5.67 -5.51
CA ASP A 187 12.35 6.73 -5.11
C ASP A 187 10.89 6.55 -5.57
N ASP A 188 10.58 5.58 -6.43
CA ASP A 188 9.25 5.42 -7.07
C ASP A 188 8.75 3.98 -7.01
N PHE A 189 8.17 3.55 -5.88
CA PHE A 189 7.72 2.17 -5.70
C PHE A 189 6.52 1.86 -6.62
N PRO A 190 6.50 0.74 -7.38
CA PRO A 190 5.55 0.60 -8.49
C PRO A 190 4.11 0.27 -8.04
N LEU A 191 3.94 -0.15 -6.77
CA LEU A 191 2.64 -0.56 -6.23
C LEU A 191 1.90 0.56 -5.50
N PHE A 192 2.61 1.52 -4.89
CA PHE A 192 2.02 2.59 -4.08
C PHE A 192 2.99 3.77 -3.95
N ASP A 193 2.46 4.97 -3.72
CA ASP A 193 3.26 6.16 -3.37
C ASP A 193 3.34 6.42 -1.86
N ILE A 194 2.61 5.64 -1.06
CA ILE A 194 2.35 5.90 0.35
C ILE A 194 2.63 4.63 1.14
N ALA A 195 3.47 4.74 2.17
CA ALA A 195 3.90 3.64 3.04
C ALA A 195 4.16 4.09 4.49
#